data_AF-A0A9W9U689-F1
#
_entry.id   AF-A0A9W9U689-F1
#
_cell.length_a   1.000
_cell.length_b   1.000
_cell.length_c   1.000
_cell.angle_alpha   90.00
_cell.angle_beta   90.00
_cell.angle_gamma   90.00
#
_symmetry.space_group_name_H-M   'P 1'
#
loop_
_entity.id
_entity.type
_entity.pdbx_description
1 polymer ?
#
loop_
_entity_poly.entity_id
_entity_poly.type
_entity_poly.pdbx_seq_one_letter_code
_entity_poly.pdbx_strand_id
1 'polypeptide(L)'
;MVQSLTVPVPEEVWLGIDIGTVTAKVAVLEVTDPANPAEFVDYPLKFPTNNRNQTTTELDTTLVFSKDGLTCTHGSGGLSYPEAHFFRDWKPGAMGLPPFAQILTNACRLLQKSAPQIKDFTPGTLFRTLLSHIAKTARDHIQNIYGHDIEVIRCILTYPVSCSEALQILLLQEASAAGLDVMGALSESMATAYSLQSHPRLTLLKGAKMFLDYGGATLV
;
A
#
# COMPACT_ATOMS: atom_id res chain seq x y z
N MET A 1 25.69 30.75 -17.12
CA MET A 1 25.76 29.90 -15.91
C MET A 1 24.35 29.41 -15.63
N VAL A 2 24.09 28.13 -15.80
CA VAL A 2 22.84 27.52 -15.35
C VAL A 2 23.03 27.28 -13.85
N GLN A 3 22.37 28.05 -13.00
CA GLN A 3 22.23 27.67 -11.60
C GLN A 3 21.50 26.34 -11.60
N SER A 4 22.19 25.24 -11.27
CA SER A 4 21.49 24.02 -10.90
C SER A 4 20.75 24.35 -9.61
N LEU A 5 19.44 24.56 -9.72
CA LEU A 5 18.57 24.56 -8.56
C LEU A 5 18.70 23.16 -7.96
N THR A 6 19.56 23.01 -6.96
CA THR A 6 19.61 21.83 -6.12
C THR A 6 18.27 21.79 -5.40
N VAL A 7 17.38 20.91 -5.85
CA VAL A 7 16.15 20.64 -5.12
C VAL A 7 16.57 20.08 -3.75
N PRO A 8 16.17 20.70 -2.63
CA PRO A 8 16.54 20.19 -1.32
C PRO A 8 15.96 18.79 -1.15
N VAL A 9 16.79 17.86 -0.67
CA VAL A 9 16.37 16.50 -0.36
C VAL A 9 15.48 16.56 0.88
N PRO A 10 14.30 15.90 0.89
CA PRO A 10 13.45 15.90 2.07
C PRO A 10 14.16 15.20 3.24
N GLU A 11 14.00 15.73 4.45
CA GLU A 11 14.53 15.11 5.67
C GLU A 11 13.71 13.87 6.06
N GLU A 12 12.41 13.90 5.80
CA GLU A 12 11.52 12.78 6.05
C GLU A 12 10.53 12.57 4.90
N VAL A 13 10.23 11.29 4.64
CA VAL A 13 9.16 10.88 3.71
C VAL A 13 8.14 10.05 4.45
N TRP A 14 6.89 10.48 4.36
CA TRP A 14 5.75 9.84 4.97
C TRP A 14 4.83 9.30 3.89
N LEU A 15 4.35 8.07 4.07
CA LEU A 15 3.38 7.43 3.19
C LEU A 15 2.05 7.27 3.90
N GLY A 16 0.98 7.83 3.32
CA GLY A 16 -0.39 7.44 3.62
C GLY A 16 -0.81 6.32 2.69
N ILE A 17 -0.96 5.10 3.19
CA ILE A 17 -1.20 3.90 2.38
C ILE A 17 -2.64 3.43 2.60
N ASP A 18 -3.42 3.48 1.52
CA ASP A 18 -4.76 2.91 1.45
C ASP A 18 -4.75 1.62 0.65
N ILE A 19 -4.95 0.48 1.31
CA ILE A 19 -4.97 -0.83 0.66
C ILE A 19 -6.42 -1.21 0.44
N GLY A 20 -7.04 -0.83 -0.67
CA GLY A 20 -8.37 -1.30 -1.04
C GLY A 20 -8.40 -2.79 -1.41
N THR A 21 -9.58 -3.33 -1.71
CA THR A 21 -9.68 -4.74 -2.13
C THR A 21 -9.06 -4.97 -3.52
N VAL A 22 -9.31 -4.05 -4.46
CA VAL A 22 -8.90 -4.17 -5.87
C VAL A 22 -7.68 -3.32 -6.19
N THR A 23 -7.58 -2.14 -5.57
CA THR A 23 -6.46 -1.22 -5.79
C THR A 23 -5.92 -0.70 -4.46
N ALA A 24 -4.63 -0.43 -4.43
CA ALA A 24 -3.97 0.33 -3.39
C ALA A 24 -3.61 1.72 -3.91
N LYS A 25 -3.76 2.73 -3.05
CA LYS A 25 -3.41 4.12 -3.31
C LYS A 25 -2.43 4.58 -2.24
N VAL A 26 -1.44 5.36 -2.65
CA VAL A 26 -0.41 5.85 -1.74
C VAL A 26 -0.25 7.34 -1.96
N ALA A 27 -0.44 8.11 -0.90
CA ALA A 27 -0.07 9.50 -0.84
C ALA A 27 1.35 9.60 -0.25
N VAL A 28 2.20 10.38 -0.88
CA VAL A 28 3.53 10.73 -0.39
C VAL A 28 3.43 12.12 0.21
N LEU A 29 4.04 12.30 1.36
CA LEU A 29 4.26 13.58 2.01
C LEU A 29 5.77 13.74 2.24
N GLU A 30 6.35 14.71 1.56
CA GLU A 30 7.76 15.08 1.72
C GLU A 30 7.86 16.24 2.71
N VAL A 31 8.65 16.05 3.77
CA VAL A 31 8.88 17.06 4.80
C VAL A 31 10.29 17.60 4.61
N THR A 32 10.39 18.88 4.22
CA THR A 32 11.68 19.57 4.01
C THR A 32 12.22 20.23 5.27
N ASP A 33 11.34 20.60 6.22
CA ASP A 33 11.71 21.09 7.55
C ASP A 33 10.69 20.59 8.59
N PRO A 34 11.03 19.60 9.43
CA PRO A 34 10.15 19.08 10.47
C PRO A 34 9.73 20.14 11.52
N ALA A 35 10.51 21.22 11.68
CA ALA A 35 10.18 22.32 12.58
C ALA A 35 9.18 23.31 11.95
N ASN A 36 8.97 23.28 10.63
CA ASN A 36 8.03 24.12 9.92
C ASN A 36 7.03 23.27 9.09
N PRO A 37 5.97 22.73 9.73
CA PRO A 37 5.02 21.83 9.08
C PRO A 37 4.13 22.50 8.01
N ALA A 38 4.37 23.77 7.67
CA ALA A 38 3.70 24.45 6.55
C ALA A 38 4.42 24.21 5.21
N GLU A 39 5.67 23.75 5.21
CA GLU A 39 6.43 23.44 4.01
C GLU A 39 6.50 21.92 3.82
N PHE A 40 5.46 21.38 3.22
CA PHE A 40 5.44 20.00 2.74
C PHE A 40 4.97 19.95 1.29
N VAL A 41 5.39 18.90 0.59
CA VAL A 41 4.87 18.57 -0.73
C VAL A 41 4.11 17.25 -0.61
N ASP A 42 2.82 17.27 -0.96
CA ASP A 42 2.01 16.06 -1.03
C ASP A 42 1.65 15.71 -2.48
N TYR A 43 1.74 14.42 -2.82
CA TYR A 43 1.37 13.93 -4.14
C TYR A 43 1.05 12.42 -4.11
N PRO A 44 0.26 11.91 -5.07
CA PRO A 44 0.05 10.48 -5.20
C PRO A 44 1.31 9.79 -5.76
N LEU A 45 1.72 8.68 -5.13
CA LEU A 45 2.81 7.83 -5.63
C LEU A 45 2.42 7.24 -6.99
N LYS A 46 3.38 7.27 -7.93
CA LYS A 46 3.20 6.74 -9.27
C LYS A 46 3.83 5.36 -9.41
N PHE A 47 3.00 4.37 -9.74
CA PHE A 47 3.42 3.01 -9.99
C PHE A 47 3.67 2.77 -11.48
N PRO A 48 4.77 2.10 -11.85
CA PRO A 48 5.00 1.71 -13.24
C PRO A 48 3.95 0.69 -13.69
N THR A 49 3.47 0.83 -14.92
CA THR A 49 2.59 -0.18 -15.55
C THR A 49 3.40 -1.11 -16.47
N ASN A 50 2.74 -2.13 -17.03
CA ASN A 50 3.37 -3.01 -18.03
C ASN A 50 3.83 -2.27 -19.30
N ASN A 51 3.32 -1.07 -19.54
CA ASN A 51 3.82 -0.20 -20.60
C ASN A 51 4.88 0.74 -20.01
N ARG A 52 6.14 0.57 -20.43
CA ARG A 52 7.33 1.22 -19.81
C ARG A 52 7.24 2.74 -19.67
N ASN A 53 6.43 3.40 -20.48
CA ASN A 53 6.26 4.86 -20.49
C ASN A 53 4.97 5.33 -19.81
N GLN A 54 4.24 4.45 -19.12
CA GLN A 54 2.99 4.75 -18.46
C GLN A 54 3.03 4.41 -16.98
N THR A 55 2.54 5.34 -16.17
CA THR A 55 2.39 5.19 -14.72
C THR A 55 0.93 5.32 -14.33
N THR A 56 0.55 4.68 -13.21
CA THR A 56 -0.77 4.79 -12.58
C THR A 56 -0.62 5.27 -11.14
N THR A 57 -1.63 5.93 -10.59
CA THR A 57 -1.72 6.25 -9.14
C THR A 57 -2.51 5.22 -8.36
N GLU A 58 -3.03 4.19 -9.05
CA GLU A 58 -3.76 3.06 -8.46
C GLU A 58 -2.99 1.78 -8.76
N LEU A 59 -2.43 1.16 -7.72
CA LEU A 59 -1.73 -0.11 -7.82
C LEU A 59 -2.75 -1.25 -7.74
N ASP A 60 -2.82 -2.11 -8.76
CA ASP A 60 -3.62 -3.34 -8.69
C ASP A 60 -3.11 -4.25 -7.57
N THR A 61 -3.99 -4.62 -6.64
CA THR A 61 -3.64 -5.47 -5.49
C THR A 61 -3.52 -6.94 -5.86
N THR A 62 -3.90 -7.34 -7.08
CA THR A 62 -3.72 -8.70 -7.57
C THR A 62 -2.25 -9.06 -7.55
N LEU A 63 -1.89 -10.08 -6.76
CA LEU A 63 -0.53 -10.61 -6.72
C LEU A 63 -0.46 -11.88 -7.57
N VAL A 64 0.53 -11.92 -8.47
CA VAL A 64 0.78 -13.07 -9.33
C VAL A 64 2.18 -13.59 -9.10
N PHE A 65 2.25 -14.80 -8.57
CA PHE A 65 3.49 -15.50 -8.30
C PHE A 65 3.81 -16.46 -9.45
N SER A 66 5.09 -16.54 -9.83
CA SER A 66 5.60 -17.59 -10.72
C SER A 66 5.34 -18.98 -10.14
N LYS A 67 5.50 -20.04 -10.96
CA LYS A 67 5.34 -21.43 -10.50
C LYS A 67 6.25 -21.80 -9.32
N ASP A 68 7.47 -21.25 -9.31
CA ASP A 68 8.44 -21.40 -8.22
C ASP A 68 8.23 -20.36 -7.10
N GLY A 69 7.25 -19.48 -7.27
CA GLY A 69 6.88 -18.31 -6.46
C GLY A 69 8.03 -17.41 -6.00
N LEU A 70 9.19 -17.47 -6.66
CA LEU A 70 10.32 -16.58 -6.39
C LEU A 70 10.11 -15.19 -7.00
N THR A 71 9.27 -15.11 -8.04
CA THR A 71 8.94 -13.85 -8.70
C THR A 71 7.48 -13.51 -8.43
N CYS A 72 7.23 -12.28 -7.97
CA CYS A 72 5.90 -11.72 -7.82
C CYS A 72 5.74 -10.52 -8.75
N THR A 73 4.59 -10.43 -9.41
CA THR A 73 4.16 -9.27 -10.20
C THR A 73 2.77 -8.83 -9.76
N HIS A 74 2.39 -7.62 -10.15
CA HIS A 74 1.12 -7.00 -9.80
C HIS A 74 0.20 -6.91 -11.02
N GLY A 75 -1.10 -7.13 -10.80
CA GLY A 75 -2.13 -6.99 -11.82
C GLY A 75 -1.91 -7.84 -13.08
N SER A 76 -2.10 -7.24 -14.24
CA SER A 76 -2.01 -7.93 -15.54
C SER A 76 -0.61 -8.36 -15.95
N GLY A 77 0.45 -7.93 -15.25
CA GLY A 77 1.84 -8.27 -15.60
C GLY A 77 2.13 -9.77 -15.51
N GLY A 78 1.48 -10.45 -14.56
CA GLY A 78 1.66 -11.88 -14.33
C GLY A 78 0.84 -12.80 -15.25
N LEU A 79 -0.02 -12.26 -16.13
CA LEU A 79 -0.81 -13.07 -17.09
C LEU A 79 0.08 -13.83 -18.08
N SER A 80 1.34 -13.43 -18.22
CA SER A 80 2.32 -14.04 -19.11
C SER A 80 3.03 -15.26 -18.51
N TYR A 81 2.90 -15.51 -17.20
CA TYR A 81 3.57 -16.64 -16.54
C TYR A 81 2.79 -17.95 -16.77
N PRO A 82 3.39 -18.97 -17.40
CA PRO A 82 2.79 -20.29 -17.46
C PRO A 82 2.69 -20.86 -16.04
N GLU A 83 1.52 -21.38 -15.68
CA GLU A 83 1.25 -22.03 -14.38
C GLU A 83 1.47 -21.10 -13.17
N ALA A 84 1.15 -19.81 -13.32
CA ALA A 84 1.21 -18.83 -12.23
C ALA A 84 0.14 -19.05 -11.15
N HIS A 85 0.44 -18.61 -9.93
CA HIS A 85 -0.49 -18.54 -8.81
C HIS A 85 -1.06 -17.13 -8.68
N PHE A 86 -2.37 -17.00 -8.85
CA PHE A 86 -3.08 -15.71 -8.79
C PHE A 86 -3.77 -15.53 -7.45
N PHE A 87 -3.52 -14.40 -6.81
CA PHE A 87 -4.21 -13.95 -5.60
C PHE A 87 -5.00 -12.68 -5.94
N ARG A 88 -6.28 -12.86 -6.26
CA ARG A 88 -7.25 -11.78 -6.49
C ARG A 88 -8.19 -11.69 -5.30
N ASP A 89 -8.67 -10.49 -4.98
CA ASP A 89 -9.61 -10.25 -3.87
C ASP A 89 -9.14 -10.89 -2.56
N TRP A 90 -7.82 -10.90 -2.33
CA TRP A 90 -7.22 -11.61 -1.21
C TRP A 90 -7.34 -10.83 0.10
N LYS A 91 -7.48 -9.49 0.06
CA LYS A 91 -7.64 -8.66 1.27
C LYS A 91 -8.79 -9.16 2.16
N PRO A 92 -10.03 -9.36 1.68
CA PRO A 92 -11.10 -9.96 2.49
C PRO A 92 -10.71 -11.29 3.16
N GLY A 93 -10.01 -12.17 2.44
CA GLY A 93 -9.55 -13.45 2.99
C GLY A 93 -8.44 -13.29 4.03
N ALA A 94 -7.50 -12.36 3.82
CA ALA A 94 -6.45 -12.04 4.77
C ALA A 94 -7.00 -11.34 6.01
N MET A 95 -8.13 -10.64 5.87
CA MET A 95 -8.93 -10.07 6.96
C MET A 95 -9.87 -11.09 7.62
N GLY A 96 -9.72 -12.39 7.34
CA GLY A 96 -10.47 -13.44 8.04
C GLY A 96 -11.96 -13.53 7.69
N LEU A 97 -12.44 -12.85 6.65
CA LEU A 97 -13.86 -12.88 6.26
C LEU A 97 -14.22 -14.22 5.59
N PRO A 98 -15.21 -14.98 6.09
CA PRO A 98 -15.71 -16.16 5.39
C PRO A 98 -16.53 -15.77 4.15
N PRO A 99 -16.52 -16.58 3.06
CA PRO A 99 -15.71 -17.79 2.87
C PRO A 99 -14.28 -17.52 2.37
N PHE A 100 -13.92 -16.25 2.11
CA PHE A 100 -12.64 -15.83 1.52
C PHE A 100 -11.42 -16.33 2.31
N ALA A 101 -11.48 -16.34 3.65
CA ALA A 101 -10.38 -16.78 4.49
C ALA A 101 -9.96 -18.24 4.21
N GLN A 102 -10.93 -19.13 4.01
CA GLN A 102 -10.66 -20.54 3.72
C GLN A 102 -10.10 -20.73 2.31
N ILE A 103 -10.65 -19.98 1.34
CA ILE A 103 -10.17 -19.98 -0.05
C ILE A 103 -8.72 -19.52 -0.10
N LEU A 104 -8.41 -18.41 0.57
CA LEU A 104 -7.08 -17.83 0.60
C LEU A 104 -6.08 -18.77 1.28
N THR A 105 -6.44 -19.35 2.42
CA THR A 105 -5.60 -20.31 3.13
C THR A 105 -5.26 -21.52 2.25
N ASN A 106 -6.23 -22.02 1.49
CA ASN A 106 -6.00 -23.12 0.55
C ASN A 106 -5.09 -22.69 -0.61
N ALA A 107 -5.26 -21.47 -1.14
CA ALA A 107 -4.39 -20.93 -2.19
C ALA A 107 -2.93 -20.78 -1.72
N CYS A 108 -2.69 -20.27 -0.50
CA CYS A 108 -1.37 -20.21 0.11
C CYS A 108 -0.73 -21.60 0.21
N ARG A 109 -1.48 -22.60 0.71
CA ARG A 109 -0.99 -23.99 0.80
C ARG A 109 -0.65 -24.61 -0.56
N LEU A 110 -1.45 -24.30 -1.59
CA LEU A 110 -1.19 -24.77 -2.95
C LEU A 110 0.13 -24.21 -3.50
N LEU A 111 0.38 -22.91 -3.30
CA LEU A 111 1.66 -22.30 -3.68
C LEU A 111 2.83 -22.92 -2.91
N GLN A 112 2.71 -23.14 -1.60
CA GLN A 112 3.78 -23.79 -0.82
C GLN A 112 4.07 -25.22 -1.31
N LYS A 113 3.04 -25.95 -1.76
CA LYS A 113 3.19 -27.30 -2.28
C LYS A 113 3.90 -27.32 -3.64
N SER A 114 3.63 -26.35 -4.51
CA SER A 114 4.30 -26.23 -5.83
C SER A 114 5.68 -25.59 -5.74
N ALA A 115 5.92 -24.75 -4.73
CA ALA A 115 7.16 -24.01 -4.48
C ALA A 115 7.68 -24.23 -3.05
N PRO A 116 8.19 -25.43 -2.71
CA PRO A 116 8.59 -25.78 -1.34
C PRO A 116 9.76 -24.96 -0.78
N GLN A 117 10.50 -24.25 -1.64
CA GLN A 117 11.52 -23.29 -1.25
C GLN A 117 10.96 -22.04 -0.54
N ILE A 118 9.68 -21.73 -0.76
CA ILE A 118 9.00 -20.61 -0.10
C ILE A 118 8.46 -21.13 1.24
N LYS A 119 9.28 -20.97 2.28
CA LYS A 119 8.89 -21.30 3.64
C LYS A 119 7.83 -20.31 4.14
N ASP A 120 6.88 -20.81 4.92
CA ASP A 120 5.95 -20.00 5.72
C ASP A 120 5.14 -18.94 4.94
N PHE A 121 4.65 -19.30 3.75
CA PHE A 121 3.75 -18.45 2.97
C PHE A 121 2.34 -18.44 3.57
N THR A 122 1.93 -17.29 4.10
CA THR A 122 0.64 -17.08 4.79
C THR A 122 -0.12 -15.91 4.17
N PRO A 123 -1.39 -15.67 4.55
CA PRO A 123 -2.09 -14.45 4.15
C PRO A 123 -1.34 -13.16 4.50
N GLY A 124 -0.61 -13.12 5.62
CA GLY A 124 0.23 -11.99 6.01
C GLY A 124 1.36 -11.71 5.01
N THR A 125 1.91 -12.76 4.40
CA THR A 125 2.94 -12.63 3.35
C THR A 125 2.46 -11.79 2.18
N LEU A 126 1.17 -11.82 1.84
CA LEU A 126 0.60 -11.02 0.75
C LEU A 126 0.62 -9.52 1.08
N PHE A 127 0.31 -9.14 2.34
CA PHE A 127 0.50 -7.75 2.80
C PHE A 127 1.95 -7.34 2.69
N ARG A 128 2.88 -8.16 3.20
CA ARG A 128 4.31 -7.87 3.13
C ARG A 128 4.78 -7.68 1.70
N THR A 129 4.38 -8.56 0.79
CA THR A 129 4.76 -8.47 -0.63
C THR A 129 4.27 -7.17 -1.25
N LEU A 130 2.99 -6.80 -1.04
CA LEU A 130 2.44 -5.55 -1.55
C LEU A 130 3.15 -4.33 -0.96
N LEU A 131 3.35 -4.32 0.36
CA LEU A 131 3.99 -3.21 1.08
C LEU A 131 5.46 -3.07 0.72
N SER A 132 6.16 -4.19 0.49
CA SER A 132 7.56 -4.17 0.02
C SER A 132 7.66 -3.57 -1.39
N HIS A 133 6.69 -3.86 -2.26
CA HIS A 133 6.63 -3.23 -3.58
C HIS A 133 6.39 -1.72 -3.47
N ILE A 134 5.42 -1.29 -2.65
CA ILE A 134 5.14 0.12 -2.39
C ILE A 134 6.39 0.83 -1.84
N ALA A 135 7.04 0.27 -0.82
CA ALA A 135 8.23 0.84 -0.20
C ALA A 135 9.38 0.96 -1.21
N LYS A 136 9.58 -0.06 -2.03
CA LYS A 136 10.57 -0.01 -3.12
C LYS A 136 10.22 1.08 -4.14
N THR A 137 8.97 1.15 -4.59
CA THR A 137 8.54 2.19 -5.56
C THR A 137 8.71 3.59 -5.00
N ALA A 138 8.45 3.82 -3.71
CA ALA A 138 8.70 5.09 -3.06
C ALA A 138 10.20 5.44 -3.03
N ARG A 139 11.08 4.49 -2.63
CA ARG A 139 12.54 4.68 -2.67
C ARG A 139 13.04 4.99 -4.07
N ASP A 140 12.63 4.18 -5.05
CA ASP A 140 13.00 4.37 -6.46
C ASP A 140 12.54 5.77 -6.95
N HIS A 141 11.35 6.22 -6.56
CA HIS A 141 10.82 7.54 -6.92
C HIS A 141 11.69 8.68 -6.37
N ILE A 142 11.96 8.65 -5.07
CA ILE A 142 12.81 9.64 -4.38
C ILE A 142 14.22 9.63 -4.97
N GLN A 143 14.83 8.45 -5.15
CA GLN A 143 16.16 8.32 -5.73
C GLN A 143 16.22 8.91 -7.15
N ASN A 144 15.18 8.75 -7.96
CA ASN A 144 15.13 9.31 -9.31
C ASN A 144 14.99 10.84 -9.33
N ILE A 145 14.31 11.44 -8.35
CA ILE A 145 14.14 12.90 -8.27
C ILE A 145 15.39 13.56 -7.67
N TYR A 146 15.89 13.01 -6.56
CA TYR A 146 16.89 13.65 -5.72
C TYR A 146 18.31 13.09 -5.90
N GLY A 147 18.47 11.91 -6.50
CA GLY A 147 19.76 11.24 -6.64
C GLY A 147 20.30 10.62 -5.34
N HIS A 148 19.48 10.58 -4.28
CA HIS A 148 19.82 10.07 -2.96
C HIS A 148 18.84 8.98 -2.54
N ASP A 149 19.35 7.99 -1.81
CA ASP A 149 18.50 7.00 -1.15
C ASP A 149 18.04 7.55 0.21
N ILE A 150 16.80 7.27 0.58
CA ILE A 150 16.25 7.60 1.90
C ILE A 150 16.09 6.29 2.67
N GLU A 151 16.88 6.15 3.73
CA GLU A 151 16.91 4.95 4.57
C GLU A 151 15.56 4.66 5.22
N VAL A 152 14.90 5.69 5.75
CA VAL A 152 13.69 5.56 6.56
C VAL A 152 12.50 6.20 5.85
N ILE A 153 11.54 5.35 5.47
CA ILE A 153 10.24 5.77 4.98
C ILE A 153 9.21 5.47 6.06
N ARG A 154 8.58 6.51 6.58
CA ARG A 154 7.50 6.39 7.56
C ARG A 154 6.20 6.07 6.86
N CYS A 155 5.31 5.34 7.52
CA CYS A 155 3.98 5.08 6.98
C CYS A 155 2.86 5.12 8.01
N ILE A 156 1.69 5.48 7.51
CA ILE A 156 0.39 5.34 8.17
C ILE A 156 -0.48 4.49 7.25
N LEU A 157 -1.11 3.47 7.80
CA LEU A 157 -1.95 2.52 7.05
C LEU A 157 -3.43 2.78 7.33
N THR A 158 -4.28 2.60 6.32
CA THR A 158 -5.73 2.54 6.54
C THR A 158 -6.21 1.10 6.68
N TYR A 159 -7.32 0.91 7.40
CA TYR A 159 -8.02 -0.38 7.50
C TYR A 159 -9.55 -0.18 7.54
N PRO A 160 -10.34 -1.19 7.14
CA PRO A 160 -11.80 -1.08 7.22
C PRO A 160 -12.27 -1.09 8.68
N VAL A 161 -13.35 -0.38 9.00
CA VAL A 161 -13.88 -0.29 10.39
C VAL A 161 -14.19 -1.67 11.00
N SER A 162 -14.54 -2.64 10.17
CA SER A 162 -14.80 -4.03 10.55
C SER A 162 -13.54 -4.85 10.88
N CYS A 163 -12.35 -4.30 10.68
CA CYS A 163 -11.07 -4.97 10.93
C CYS A 163 -10.86 -5.20 12.44
N SER A 164 -10.67 -6.46 12.84
CA SER A 164 -10.39 -6.79 14.24
C SER A 164 -8.99 -6.32 14.67
N GLU A 165 -8.79 -6.14 15.97
CA GLU A 165 -7.49 -5.71 16.52
C GLU A 165 -6.34 -6.65 16.11
N ALA A 166 -6.57 -7.96 16.12
CA ALA A 166 -5.55 -8.94 15.71
C ALA A 166 -5.11 -8.74 14.24
N LEU A 167 -6.04 -8.38 13.36
CA LEU A 167 -5.77 -8.12 11.95
C LEU A 167 -5.10 -6.76 11.73
N GLN A 168 -5.46 -5.76 12.54
CA GLN A 168 -4.75 -4.48 12.57
C GLN A 168 -3.29 -4.70 12.97
N ILE A 169 -3.03 -5.46 14.04
CA ILE A 169 -1.66 -5.80 14.46
C ILE A 169 -0.90 -6.53 13.35
N LEU A 170 -1.54 -7.50 12.69
CA LEU A 170 -0.93 -8.20 11.55
C LEU A 170 -0.53 -7.20 10.44
N LEU A 171 -1.42 -6.29 10.05
CA LEU A 171 -1.14 -5.29 9.02
C LEU A 171 0.08 -4.42 9.38
N LEU A 172 0.18 -3.98 10.64
CA LEU A 172 1.30 -3.18 11.13
C LEU A 172 2.62 -3.99 11.15
N GLN A 173 2.58 -5.25 11.59
CA GLN A 173 3.74 -6.13 11.61
C GLN A 173 4.28 -6.41 10.21
N GLU A 174 3.39 -6.65 9.25
CA GLU A 174 3.78 -6.92 7.86
C GLU A 174 4.34 -5.67 7.15
N ALA A 175 3.87 -4.47 7.51
CA ALA A 175 4.48 -3.22 7.06
C ALA A 175 5.88 -3.02 7.63
N SER A 176 6.07 -3.28 8.92
CA SER A 176 7.40 -3.24 9.54
C SER A 176 8.35 -4.27 8.90
N ALA A 177 7.87 -5.48 8.63
CA ALA A 177 8.63 -6.52 7.93
C ALA A 177 8.95 -6.16 6.47
N ALA A 178 8.20 -5.25 5.85
CA ALA A 178 8.49 -4.68 4.54
C ALA A 178 9.52 -3.54 4.57
N GLY A 179 10.05 -3.21 5.75
CA GLY A 179 11.05 -2.15 5.95
C GLY A 179 10.45 -0.75 5.93
N LEU A 180 9.21 -0.59 6.40
CA LEU A 180 8.59 0.71 6.66
C LEU A 180 8.63 1.03 8.16
N ASP A 181 8.83 2.30 8.50
CA ASP A 181 8.71 2.80 9.87
C ASP A 181 7.24 3.14 10.16
N VAL A 182 6.57 2.26 10.90
CA VAL A 182 5.11 2.29 11.08
C VAL A 182 4.75 3.29 12.18
N MET A 183 4.20 4.43 11.79
CA MET A 183 3.77 5.48 12.72
C MET A 183 2.39 5.21 13.33
N GLY A 184 1.58 4.39 12.65
CA GLY A 184 0.27 3.98 13.14
C GLY A 184 -0.66 3.52 12.02
N ALA A 185 -1.92 3.31 12.39
CA ALA A 185 -2.99 3.06 11.45
C ALA A 185 -4.28 3.74 11.90
N LEU A 186 -5.17 4.01 10.95
CA LEU A 186 -6.49 4.57 11.21
C LEU A 186 -7.54 3.90 10.32
N SER A 187 -8.82 4.00 10.71
CA SER A 187 -9.87 3.49 9.83
C SER A 187 -9.96 4.32 8.54
N GLU A 188 -10.31 3.66 7.43
CA GLU A 188 -10.57 4.29 6.12
C GLU A 188 -11.56 5.47 6.27
N SER A 189 -12.64 5.27 7.01
CA SER A 189 -13.65 6.30 7.30
C SER A 189 -13.11 7.50 8.10
N MET A 190 -12.17 7.27 9.04
CA MET A 190 -11.54 8.33 9.80
C MET A 190 -10.56 9.11 8.92
N ALA A 191 -9.85 8.43 8.02
CA ALA A 191 -8.97 9.07 7.03
C ALA A 191 -9.78 10.00 6.11
N THR A 192 -10.94 9.54 5.65
CA THR A 192 -11.88 10.38 4.88
C THR A 192 -12.34 11.60 5.67
N ALA A 193 -12.70 11.42 6.95
CA ALA A 193 -13.13 12.51 7.80
C ALA A 193 -12.03 13.57 7.99
N TYR A 194 -10.79 13.14 8.24
CA TYR A 194 -9.64 14.03 8.35
C TYR A 194 -9.38 14.80 7.05
N SER A 195 -9.40 14.11 5.91
CA SER A 195 -9.21 14.73 4.59
C SER A 195 -10.27 15.80 4.29
N LEU A 196 -11.54 15.54 4.64
CA LEU A 196 -12.61 16.51 4.45
C LEU A 196 -12.49 17.71 5.38
N GLN A 197 -12.04 17.50 6.63
CA GLN A 197 -11.84 18.58 7.60
C GLN A 197 -10.65 19.48 7.22
N SER A 198 -9.59 18.92 6.65
CA SER A 198 -8.42 19.68 6.20
C SER A 198 -8.65 20.37 4.85
N HIS A 199 -9.71 20.03 4.12
CA HIS A 199 -9.97 20.58 2.80
C HIS A 199 -10.40 22.07 2.88
N PRO A 200 -9.64 23.01 2.29
CA PRO A 200 -9.79 24.45 2.54
C PRO A 200 -11.12 25.06 2.07
N ARG A 201 -11.84 24.35 1.19
CA ARG A 201 -13.16 24.76 0.66
C ARG A 201 -14.35 24.07 1.31
N LEU A 202 -14.13 23.10 2.21
CA LEU A 202 -15.19 22.34 2.84
C LEU A 202 -15.23 22.68 4.32
N THR A 203 -16.17 23.55 4.70
CA THR A 203 -16.48 23.74 6.11
C THR A 203 -17.45 22.66 6.57
N LEU A 204 -16.96 21.68 7.31
CA LEU A 204 -17.82 20.69 7.93
C LEU A 204 -18.66 21.36 9.03
N LEU A 205 -19.96 21.54 8.77
CA LEU A 205 -20.91 22.02 9.78
C LEU A 205 -20.95 21.07 10.97
N LYS A 206 -21.09 21.61 12.19
CA LYS A 206 -21.27 20.81 13.41
C LYS A 206 -22.45 19.85 13.28
N GLY A 207 -22.28 18.60 13.75
CA GLY A 207 -23.32 17.57 13.76
C GLY A 207 -22.78 16.19 13.39
N ALA A 208 -23.65 15.17 13.52
CA ALA A 208 -23.32 13.81 13.11
C ALA A 208 -23.05 13.74 11.58
N LYS A 209 -22.02 12.99 11.20
CA LYS A 209 -21.64 12.74 9.81
C LYS A 209 -21.66 11.24 9.56
N MET A 210 -22.14 10.87 8.38
CA MET A 210 -22.11 9.49 7.89
C MET A 210 -21.23 9.47 6.65
N PHE A 211 -20.20 8.65 6.68
CA PHE A 211 -19.34 8.35 5.54
C PHE A 211 -19.78 6.99 5.02
N LEU A 212 -20.06 6.90 3.72
CA LEU A 212 -20.42 5.66 3.06
C LEU A 212 -19.30 5.32 2.10
N ASP A 213 -18.60 4.21 2.36
CA ASP A 213 -17.54 3.73 1.48
C ASP A 213 -18.03 2.57 0.62
N TYR A 214 -18.21 2.87 -0.68
CA TYR A 214 -18.58 1.89 -1.70
C TYR A 214 -17.33 1.44 -2.45
N GLY A 215 -16.56 0.57 -1.82
CA GLY A 215 -15.36 -0.04 -2.39
C GLY A 215 -15.64 -1.29 -3.24
N GLY A 216 -14.58 -1.86 -3.82
CA GLY A 216 -14.70 -2.96 -4.79
C GLY A 216 -15.31 -4.27 -4.28
N ALA A 217 -15.28 -4.56 -2.98
CA ALA A 217 -15.82 -5.82 -2.42
C ALA A 217 -16.49 -5.69 -1.04
N THR A 218 -16.47 -4.51 -0.43
CA THR A 218 -16.97 -4.28 0.92
C THR A 218 -17.78 -3.00 0.95
N LEU A 219 -18.95 -3.07 1.57
CA LEU A 219 -19.72 -1.90 1.98
C LEU A 219 -19.39 -1.64 3.45
N VAL A 220 -18.90 -0.43 3.76
CA VAL A 220 -18.61 0.01 5.13
C VAL A 220 -19.26 1.37 5.38
#